data_AF-A0A7X7R4S7-F1
#
_entry.id   AF-A0A7X7R4S7-F1
#
_cell.length_a   1.000
_cell.length_b   1.000
_cell.length_c   1.000
_cell.angle_alpha   90.00
_cell.angle_beta   90.00
_cell.angle_gamma   90.00
#
_symmetry.space_group_name_H-M   'P 1'
#
loop_
_entity.id
_entity.type
_entity.pdbx_description
1 polymer ?
#
loop_
_entity_poly.entity_id
_entity_poly.type
_entity_poly.pdbx_seq_one_letter_code
_entity_poly.pdbx_strand_id
1 'polypeptide(L)'
;MVFGYLGAVVGAGFVSGQEVIQFFVINGKQGWWGTLLAAMLFIILAAVLLRTVHRHKVSNYQGLLTLLFAGRPAAVLDLLLAGFLFLGISIMLSASGAIFLEHFSWPRSAGIILTYLTVLLTLLSGKQGLVASYNYLVPIKIILLLAVNLYLALGITNEEMGYYLTVLQKPGNYYWAIAAVLYVAYNFTLAMVVLVEYQAITTKRQGVGGAVLGGALLGGLLILNFWALANNIPQVFAYEIPMLFTAGRISLEIKY
;
A
#
# COMPACT_ATOMS: atom_id res chain seq x y z
N MET A 1 9.91 -2.14 12.03
CA MET A 1 8.59 -2.77 11.94
C MET A 1 7.54 -1.85 11.32
N VAL A 2 7.33 -0.65 11.88
CA VAL A 2 6.40 0.35 11.31
C VAL A 2 6.66 0.59 9.83
N PHE A 3 7.91 0.86 9.44
CA PHE A 3 8.30 1.01 8.03
C PHE A 3 8.17 -0.28 7.22
N GLY A 4 8.33 -1.44 7.82
CA GLY A 4 8.08 -2.72 7.14
C GLY A 4 6.60 -2.90 6.81
N TYR A 5 5.70 -2.52 7.73
CA TYR A 5 4.26 -2.55 7.45
C TYR A 5 3.88 -1.53 6.38
N LEU A 6 4.32 -0.27 6.55
CA LEU A 6 4.10 0.80 5.58
C LEU A 6 4.64 0.39 4.20
N GLY A 7 5.85 -0.17 4.12
CA GLY A 7 6.46 -0.56 2.86
C GLY A 7 5.83 -1.77 2.18
N ALA A 8 5.17 -2.64 2.94
CA ALA A 8 4.46 -3.79 2.39
C ALA A 8 3.09 -3.41 1.79
N VAL A 9 2.46 -2.35 2.30
CA VAL A 9 1.14 -1.88 1.82
C VAL A 9 1.26 -0.69 0.85
N VAL A 10 2.18 0.25 1.09
CA VAL A 10 2.36 1.44 0.25
C VAL A 10 3.14 1.07 -1.02
N GLY A 11 2.40 0.52 -1.98
CA GLY A 11 2.85 0.19 -3.32
C GLY A 11 2.62 1.31 -4.34
N ALA A 12 2.85 1.02 -5.62
CA ALA A 12 2.65 1.97 -6.71
C ALA A 12 1.18 2.40 -6.86
N GLY A 13 0.22 1.49 -6.63
CA GLY A 13 -1.21 1.80 -6.69
C GLY A 13 -1.68 2.73 -5.56
N PHE A 14 -1.16 2.54 -4.34
CA PHE A 14 -1.37 3.47 -3.23
C PHE A 14 -0.77 4.85 -3.54
N VAL A 15 0.49 4.88 -4.01
CA VAL A 15 1.22 6.14 -4.25
C VAL A 15 0.65 6.94 -5.41
N SER A 16 0.23 6.26 -6.49
CA SER A 16 -0.43 6.90 -7.63
C SER A 16 -1.83 7.39 -7.31
N GLY A 17 -2.45 6.89 -6.23
CA GLY A 17 -3.84 7.16 -5.86
C GLY A 17 -4.87 6.30 -6.61
N GLN A 18 -4.44 5.45 -7.55
CA GLN A 18 -5.35 4.62 -8.35
C GLN A 18 -6.19 3.67 -7.50
N GLU A 19 -5.58 2.99 -6.54
CA GLU A 19 -6.31 2.08 -5.66
C GLU A 19 -7.34 2.86 -4.82
N VAL A 20 -6.96 4.03 -4.32
CA VAL A 20 -7.87 4.86 -3.50
C VAL A 20 -9.06 5.32 -4.32
N ILE A 21 -8.86 5.65 -5.60
CA ILE A 21 -9.96 5.99 -6.51
C ILE A 21 -10.94 4.83 -6.66
N GLN A 22 -10.42 3.65 -7.01
CA GLN A 22 -11.23 2.48 -7.35
C GLN A 22 -11.98 1.91 -6.14
N PHE A 23 -11.38 1.93 -4.96
CA PHE A 23 -12.00 1.37 -3.76
C PHE A 23 -12.85 2.38 -2.98
N PHE A 24 -12.50 3.67 -2.98
CA PHE A 24 -13.13 4.65 -2.08
C PHE A 24 -13.75 5.83 -2.81
N VAL A 25 -13.01 6.52 -3.69
CA VAL A 25 -13.50 7.76 -4.32
C VAL A 25 -14.73 7.50 -5.19
N ILE A 26 -14.78 6.37 -5.91
CA ILE A 26 -15.92 5.99 -6.75
C ILE A 26 -17.22 5.80 -5.95
N ASN A 27 -17.14 5.55 -4.64
CA ASN A 27 -18.29 5.41 -3.76
C ASN A 27 -18.84 6.76 -3.26
N GLY A 28 -18.32 7.88 -3.77
CA GLY A 28 -18.76 9.23 -3.41
C GLY A 28 -18.58 9.49 -1.90
N LYS A 29 -19.56 10.16 -1.27
CA LYS A 29 -19.50 10.52 0.15
C LYS A 29 -19.33 9.31 1.08
N GLN A 30 -19.84 8.15 0.69
CA GLN A 30 -19.75 6.93 1.51
C GLN A 30 -18.34 6.32 1.49
N GLY A 31 -17.50 6.69 0.51
CA GLY A 31 -16.09 6.30 0.46
C GLY A 31 -15.31 6.71 1.72
N TRP A 32 -15.69 7.83 2.34
CA TRP A 32 -15.14 8.29 3.63
C TRP A 32 -15.31 7.25 4.75
N TRP A 33 -16.50 6.66 4.88
CA TRP A 33 -16.72 5.61 5.87
C TRP A 33 -15.94 4.34 5.54
N GLY A 34 -15.74 4.07 4.24
CA GLY A 34 -14.87 2.99 3.77
C GLY A 34 -13.42 3.17 4.20
N THR A 35 -12.85 4.38 4.09
CA THR A 35 -11.45 4.61 4.49
C THR A 35 -11.28 4.51 6.00
N LEU A 36 -12.24 4.99 6.79
CA LEU A 36 -12.24 4.81 8.26
C LEU A 36 -12.33 3.34 8.67
N LEU A 37 -13.20 2.57 8.00
CA LEU A 37 -13.31 1.14 8.23
C LEU A 37 -12.01 0.41 7.85
N ALA A 38 -11.44 0.74 6.70
CA ALA A 38 -10.17 0.16 6.25
C ALA A 38 -9.02 0.48 7.22
N ALA A 39 -8.92 1.73 7.69
CA ALA A 39 -7.95 2.16 8.70
C ALA A 39 -8.07 1.35 10.00
N MET A 40 -9.30 1.15 10.49
CA MET A 40 -9.55 0.34 11.68
C MET A 40 -9.14 -1.12 11.46
N LEU A 41 -9.50 -1.71 10.32
CA LEU A 41 -9.17 -3.09 10.00
C LEU A 41 -7.66 -3.31 9.87
N PHE A 42 -6.90 -2.38 9.26
CA PHE A 42 -5.44 -2.48 9.20
C PHE A 42 -4.78 -2.51 10.59
N ILE A 43 -5.32 -1.77 11.56
CA ILE A 43 -4.83 -1.78 12.94
C ILE A 43 -5.16 -3.13 13.60
N ILE A 44 -6.42 -3.55 13.54
CA ILE A 44 -6.91 -4.76 14.22
C ILE A 44 -6.22 -6.00 13.66
N LEU A 45 -6.22 -6.17 12.34
CA LEU A 45 -5.65 -7.36 11.70
C LEU A 45 -4.15 -7.46 11.95
N ALA A 46 -3.40 -6.35 11.87
CA ALA A 46 -1.97 -6.36 12.16
C ALA A 46 -1.70 -6.73 13.63
N ALA A 47 -2.45 -6.17 14.57
CA ALA A 47 -2.29 -6.48 15.99
C ALA A 47 -2.61 -7.96 16.29
N VAL A 48 -3.69 -8.49 15.70
CA VAL A 48 -4.08 -9.90 15.82
C VAL A 48 -3.02 -10.81 15.21
N LEU A 49 -2.58 -10.52 14.00
CA LEU A 49 -1.53 -11.26 13.31
C LEU A 49 -0.26 -11.36 14.17
N LEU A 50 0.26 -10.22 14.62
CA LEU A 50 1.51 -10.18 15.38
C LEU A 50 1.38 -10.84 16.74
N ARG A 51 0.23 -10.73 17.40
CA ARG A 51 -0.05 -11.44 18.65
C ARG A 51 -0.06 -12.95 18.44
N THR A 52 -0.64 -13.41 17.34
CA THR A 52 -0.77 -14.84 17.00
C THR A 52 0.58 -15.46 16.67
N VAL A 53 1.38 -14.84 15.80
CA VAL A 53 2.69 -15.36 15.41
C VAL A 53 3.67 -15.40 16.58
N HIS A 54 3.64 -14.40 17.48
CA HIS A 54 4.46 -14.41 18.70
C HIS A 54 4.00 -15.47 19.71
N ARG A 55 2.69 -15.74 19.81
CA ARG A 55 2.16 -16.78 20.69
C ARG A 55 2.59 -18.18 20.22
N HIS A 56 2.62 -18.42 18.91
CA HIS A 56 2.93 -19.72 18.32
C HIS A 56 4.37 -19.85 17.83
N LYS A 57 5.21 -18.81 18.01
CA LYS A 57 6.61 -18.75 17.55
C LYS A 57 6.76 -19.05 16.05
N VAL A 58 5.85 -18.51 15.25
CA VAL A 58 5.87 -18.64 13.79
C VAL A 58 6.61 -17.45 13.19
N SER A 59 7.64 -17.71 12.36
CA SER A 59 8.53 -16.68 11.83
C SER A 59 8.62 -16.64 10.30
N ASN A 60 7.72 -17.34 9.60
CA ASN A 60 7.55 -17.27 8.14
C ASN A 60 6.07 -17.46 7.75
N TYR A 61 5.70 -16.99 6.56
CA TYR A 61 4.30 -16.99 6.13
C TYR A 61 3.75 -18.40 5.86
N GLN A 62 4.57 -19.35 5.38
CA GLN A 62 4.11 -20.72 5.17
C GLN A 62 3.72 -21.38 6.50
N GLY A 63 4.49 -21.13 7.57
CA GLY A 63 4.17 -21.55 8.92
C GLY A 63 2.90 -20.89 9.47
N LEU A 64 2.57 -19.67 9.01
CA LEU A 64 1.30 -19.05 9.34
C LEU A 64 0.14 -19.72 8.58
N LEU A 65 0.31 -20.03 7.30
CA LEU A 65 -0.71 -20.71 6.51
C LEU A 65 -1.02 -22.10 7.07
N THR A 66 -0.01 -22.86 7.49
CA THR A 66 -0.21 -24.17 8.13
C THR A 66 -0.80 -24.05 9.55
N LEU A 67 -0.54 -22.95 10.25
CA LEU A 67 -1.19 -22.65 11.53
C LEU A 67 -2.68 -22.31 11.36
N LEU A 68 -3.04 -21.57 10.32
CA LEU A 68 -4.42 -21.11 10.07
C LEU A 68 -5.27 -22.16 9.35
N PHE A 69 -4.67 -22.96 8.48
CA PHE A 69 -5.36 -23.92 7.63
C PHE A 69 -4.70 -25.31 7.75
N ALA A 70 -5.50 -26.34 7.98
CA ALA A 70 -5.00 -27.71 8.09
C ALA A 70 -5.05 -28.44 6.73
N GLY A 71 -3.93 -29.05 6.32
CA GLY A 71 -3.87 -29.96 5.18
C GLY A 71 -3.89 -29.26 3.80
N ARG A 72 -4.68 -29.79 2.85
CA ARG A 72 -4.69 -29.36 1.45
C ARG A 72 -4.95 -27.87 1.21
N PRO A 73 -5.85 -27.18 1.94
CA PRO A 73 -6.10 -25.75 1.74
C PRO A 73 -4.85 -24.87 1.97
N ALA A 74 -3.98 -25.21 2.92
CA ALA A 74 -2.75 -24.46 3.17
C ALA A 74 -1.81 -24.50 1.95
N ALA A 75 -1.65 -25.67 1.33
CA ALA A 75 -0.81 -25.84 0.15
C ALA A 75 -1.35 -25.10 -1.08
N VAL A 76 -2.67 -25.08 -1.27
CA VAL A 76 -3.31 -24.33 -2.36
C VAL A 76 -3.10 -22.82 -2.16
N LEU A 77 -3.32 -22.33 -0.94
CA LEU A 77 -3.11 -20.91 -0.63
C LEU A 77 -1.64 -20.50 -0.75
N ASP A 78 -0.71 -21.36 -0.33
CA ASP A 78 0.73 -21.14 -0.50
C ASP A 78 1.09 -21.01 -1.98
N LEU A 79 0.60 -21.90 -2.84
CA LEU A 79 0.83 -21.84 -4.28
C LEU A 79 0.26 -20.58 -4.92
N LEU A 80 -0.97 -20.20 -4.56
CA LEU A 80 -1.60 -18.97 -5.06
C LEU A 80 -0.84 -17.72 -4.61
N LEU A 81 -0.42 -17.68 -3.34
CA LEU A 81 0.35 -16.57 -2.79
C LEU A 81 1.74 -16.47 -3.43
N ALA A 82 2.42 -17.60 -3.63
CA ALA A 82 3.70 -17.66 -4.34
C ALA A 82 3.57 -17.15 -5.78
N GLY A 83 2.53 -17.58 -6.51
CA GLY A 83 2.24 -17.08 -7.85
C GLY A 83 1.97 -15.57 -7.87
N PHE A 84 1.20 -15.06 -6.90
CA PHE A 84 0.91 -13.64 -6.76
C PHE A 84 2.16 -12.80 -6.47
N LEU A 85 3.02 -13.27 -5.55
CA LEU A 85 4.30 -12.62 -5.25
C LEU A 85 5.25 -12.64 -6.46
N PHE A 86 5.31 -13.75 -7.19
CA PHE A 86 6.12 -13.88 -8.40
C PHE A 86 5.69 -12.87 -9.47
N LEU A 87 4.39 -12.80 -9.76
CA LEU A 87 3.83 -11.82 -10.69
C LEU A 87 4.12 -10.38 -10.24
N GLY A 88 3.99 -10.09 -8.93
CA GLY A 88 4.31 -8.79 -8.36
C GLY A 88 5.77 -8.38 -8.63
N ILE A 89 6.72 -9.29 -8.41
CA ILE A 89 8.14 -9.04 -8.71
C ILE A 89 8.36 -8.81 -10.21
N SER A 90 7.74 -9.62 -11.08
CA SER A 90 7.84 -9.44 -12.54
C SER A 90 7.34 -8.07 -12.99
N ILE A 91 6.18 -7.63 -12.48
CA ILE A 91 5.60 -6.32 -12.78
C ILE A 91 6.53 -5.20 -12.29
N MET A 92 7.07 -5.31 -11.06
CA MET A 92 7.96 -4.29 -10.51
C MET A 92 9.30 -4.18 -11.27
N LEU A 93 9.89 -5.30 -11.70
CA LEU A 93 11.09 -5.28 -12.54
C LEU A 93 10.78 -4.67 -13.92
N SER A 94 9.65 -5.01 -14.53
CA SER A 94 9.23 -4.39 -15.79
C SER A 94 9.05 -2.87 -15.65
N ALA A 95 8.43 -2.43 -14.55
CA ALA A 95 8.23 -1.01 -14.25
C ALA A 95 9.56 -0.26 -14.07
N SER A 96 10.56 -0.87 -13.40
CA SER A 96 11.88 -0.24 -13.27
C SER A 96 12.59 -0.10 -14.61
N GLY A 97 12.43 -1.08 -15.52
CA GLY A 97 12.92 -0.97 -16.89
C GLY A 97 12.28 0.19 -17.67
N ALA A 98 10.96 0.41 -17.50
CA ALA A 98 10.25 1.53 -18.12
C ALA A 98 10.79 2.89 -17.62
N ILE A 99 10.95 3.05 -16.31
CA ILE A 99 11.50 4.27 -15.69
C ILE A 99 12.87 4.63 -16.25
N PHE A 100 13.77 3.65 -16.44
CA PHE A 100 15.10 3.89 -17.00
C PHE A 100 15.05 4.35 -18.46
N LEU A 101 14.12 3.81 -19.24
CA LEU A 101 13.93 4.23 -20.62
C LEU A 101 13.34 5.64 -20.69
N GLU A 102 12.30 5.92 -19.91
CA GLU A 102 11.52 7.16 -20.00
C GLU A 102 12.23 8.35 -19.36
N HIS A 103 12.85 8.16 -18.18
CA HIS A 103 13.46 9.26 -17.43
C HIS A 103 14.96 9.39 -17.60
N PHE A 104 15.67 8.30 -17.91
CA PHE A 104 17.13 8.31 -18.08
C PHE A 104 17.55 8.12 -19.54
N SER A 105 16.62 7.84 -20.46
CA SER A 105 16.91 7.50 -21.86
C SER A 105 17.89 6.33 -22.00
N TRP A 106 17.92 5.42 -21.01
CA TRP A 106 18.80 4.25 -20.98
C TRP A 106 18.05 2.98 -21.42
N PRO A 107 18.75 1.91 -21.84
CA PRO A 107 18.09 0.65 -22.18
C PRO A 107 17.29 0.08 -21.01
N ARG A 108 16.10 -0.46 -21.27
CA ARG A 108 15.24 -1.10 -20.26
C ARG A 108 15.96 -2.19 -19.46
N SER A 109 16.83 -2.94 -20.14
CA SER A 109 17.64 -4.01 -19.52
C SER A 109 18.55 -3.48 -18.42
N ALA A 110 19.09 -2.25 -18.53
CA ALA A 110 19.93 -1.67 -17.51
C ALA A 110 19.16 -1.42 -16.20
N GLY A 111 17.94 -0.87 -16.29
CA GLY A 111 17.07 -0.66 -15.14
C GLY A 111 16.68 -1.97 -14.45
N ILE A 112 16.31 -2.98 -15.24
CA ILE A 112 15.96 -4.31 -14.73
C ILE A 112 17.16 -4.96 -14.02
N ILE A 113 18.32 -5.00 -14.67
CA ILE A 113 19.53 -5.62 -14.12
C ILE A 113 19.97 -4.91 -12.84
N LEU A 114 20.00 -3.58 -12.84
CA LEU A 114 20.37 -2.81 -11.65
C LEU A 114 19.42 -3.11 -10.49
N THR A 115 18.10 -3.06 -10.73
CA THR A 115 17.08 -3.35 -9.70
C THR A 115 17.24 -4.76 -9.16
N TYR A 116 17.43 -5.75 -10.05
CA TYR A 116 17.62 -7.15 -9.68
C TYR A 116 18.86 -7.33 -8.81
N LEU A 117 20.00 -6.74 -9.19
CA LEU A 117 21.24 -6.81 -8.41
C LEU A 117 21.07 -6.16 -7.03
N THR A 118 20.42 -5.00 -6.92
CA THR A 118 20.17 -4.34 -5.64
C THR A 118 19.29 -5.20 -4.72
N VAL A 119 18.24 -5.82 -5.26
CA VAL A 119 17.37 -6.75 -4.51
C VAL A 119 18.19 -7.96 -4.05
N LEU A 120 18.98 -8.57 -4.93
CA LEU A 120 19.81 -9.72 -4.61
C LEU A 120 20.81 -9.41 -3.50
N LEU A 121 21.55 -8.30 -3.60
CA LEU A 121 22.49 -7.84 -2.57
C LEU A 121 21.80 -7.62 -1.22
N THR A 122 20.59 -7.06 -1.24
CA THR A 122 19.78 -6.85 -0.02
C THR A 122 19.38 -8.20 0.60
N LEU A 123 18.96 -9.16 -0.22
CA LEU A 123 18.55 -10.49 0.24
C LEU A 123 19.70 -11.34 0.77
N LEU A 124 20.93 -11.16 0.26
CA LEU A 124 22.12 -11.83 0.79
C LEU A 124 22.41 -11.48 2.25
N SER A 125 21.93 -10.33 2.74
CA SER A 125 22.00 -9.93 4.15
C SER A 125 20.88 -10.54 5.03
N GLY A 126 20.10 -11.48 4.46
CA GLY A 126 19.02 -12.19 5.14
C GLY A 126 17.90 -11.27 5.63
N LYS A 127 17.26 -11.63 6.76
CA LYS A 127 16.14 -10.86 7.34
C LYS A 127 16.52 -9.43 7.70
N GLN A 128 17.78 -9.18 8.06
CA GLN A 128 18.26 -7.83 8.41
C GLN A 128 18.31 -6.92 7.19
N GLY A 129 18.74 -7.46 6.02
CA GLY A 129 18.73 -6.73 4.76
C GLY A 129 17.33 -6.28 4.34
N LEU A 130 16.34 -7.18 4.47
CA LEU A 130 14.92 -6.84 4.22
C LEU A 130 14.43 -5.69 5.11
N VAL A 131 14.78 -5.71 6.41
CA VAL A 131 14.38 -4.64 7.34
C VAL A 131 15.09 -3.33 7.02
N ALA A 132 16.38 -3.40 6.68
CA ALA A 132 17.17 -2.23 6.30
C ALA A 132 16.59 -1.54 5.06
N SER A 133 16.25 -2.30 4.01
CA SER A 133 15.69 -1.72 2.78
C SER A 133 14.39 -0.97 3.04
N TYR A 134 13.48 -1.50 3.88
CA TYR A 134 12.28 -0.78 4.28
C TYR A 134 12.59 0.48 5.10
N ASN A 135 13.54 0.41 6.03
CA ASN A 135 13.91 1.55 6.85
C ASN A 135 14.53 2.70 6.02
N TYR A 136 15.12 2.44 4.85
CA TYR A 136 15.64 3.48 3.97
C TYR A 136 14.63 3.95 2.92
N LEU A 137 13.98 3.02 2.21
CA LEU A 137 13.14 3.36 1.06
C LEU A 137 11.77 3.90 1.46
N VAL A 138 11.19 3.39 2.56
CA VAL A 138 9.82 3.74 2.94
C VAL A 138 9.72 5.17 3.47
N PRO A 139 10.62 5.67 4.36
CA PRO A 139 10.56 7.06 4.79
C PRO A 139 10.57 8.05 3.63
N ILE A 140 11.42 7.80 2.61
CA ILE A 140 11.47 8.64 1.40
C ILE A 140 10.11 8.65 0.70
N LYS A 141 9.51 7.47 0.48
CA LYS A 141 8.17 7.35 -0.12
C LYS A 141 7.09 8.07 0.69
N ILE A 142 7.11 7.93 2.01
CA ILE A 142 6.13 8.59 2.90
C ILE A 142 6.31 10.11 2.89
N ILE A 143 7.54 10.62 2.91
CA ILE A 143 7.80 12.07 2.84
C ILE A 143 7.27 12.64 1.52
N LEU A 144 7.55 11.98 0.39
CA LEU A 144 7.03 12.42 -0.92
C LEU A 144 5.50 12.39 -0.94
N LEU A 145 4.88 11.35 -0.40
CA LEU A 145 3.42 11.28 -0.28
C LEU A 145 2.86 12.40 0.58
N LEU A 146 3.44 12.64 1.75
CA LEU A 146 2.98 13.69 2.65
C LEU A 146 3.18 15.07 2.03
N ALA A 147 4.28 15.31 1.32
CA ALA A 147 4.51 16.58 0.63
C ALA A 147 3.41 16.87 -0.41
N VAL A 148 3.10 15.88 -1.25
CA VAL A 148 2.01 16.00 -2.24
C VAL A 148 0.66 16.18 -1.55
N ASN A 149 0.32 15.34 -0.57
CA ASN A 149 -0.96 15.41 0.13
C ASN A 149 -1.16 16.69 0.94
N LEU A 150 -0.12 17.17 1.64
CA LEU A 150 -0.20 18.39 2.46
C LEU A 150 -0.34 19.63 1.59
N TYR A 151 0.36 19.69 0.46
CA TYR A 151 0.15 20.77 -0.50
C TYR A 151 -1.29 20.79 -1.02
N LEU A 152 -1.87 19.63 -1.33
CA LEU A 152 -3.24 19.52 -1.81
C LEU A 152 -4.28 19.88 -0.74
N ALA A 153 -3.97 19.64 0.54
CA ALA A 153 -4.80 20.12 1.64
C ALA A 153 -4.76 21.65 1.81
N LEU A 154 -3.68 22.30 1.38
CA LEU A 154 -3.49 23.75 1.42
C LEU A 154 -3.95 24.45 0.13
N GLY A 155 -3.99 23.73 -1.00
CA GLY A 155 -4.40 24.24 -2.31
C GLY A 155 -5.90 24.08 -2.55
N ILE A 156 -6.62 25.20 -2.53
CA ILE A 156 -8.00 25.44 -3.02
C ILE A 156 -8.96 24.27 -2.73
N THR A 157 -9.68 24.36 -1.61
CA THR A 157 -10.92 23.62 -1.42
C THR A 157 -11.87 23.93 -2.58
N ASN A 158 -12.11 22.96 -3.47
CA ASN A 158 -13.18 23.07 -4.44
C ASN A 158 -14.51 23.07 -3.68
N GLU A 159 -15.21 24.19 -3.67
CA GLU A 159 -16.57 24.29 -3.10
C GLU A 159 -17.53 23.26 -3.72
N GLU A 160 -17.22 22.80 -4.93
CA GLU A 160 -17.98 21.79 -5.67
C GLU A 160 -17.70 20.33 -5.24
N MET A 161 -16.71 20.05 -4.38
CA MET A 161 -16.38 18.69 -3.94
C MET A 161 -17.64 17.96 -3.40
N GLY A 162 -18.40 18.64 -2.55
CA GLY A 162 -19.61 18.08 -1.95
C GLY A 162 -20.69 17.75 -2.97
N TYR A 163 -20.75 18.49 -4.09
CA TYR A 163 -21.65 18.23 -5.21
C TYR A 163 -21.22 16.96 -5.95
N TYR A 164 -19.97 16.87 -6.42
CA TYR A 164 -19.51 15.71 -7.20
C TYR A 164 -19.54 14.41 -6.41
N LEU A 165 -19.20 14.43 -5.12
CA LEU A 165 -19.30 13.24 -4.26
C LEU A 165 -20.76 12.77 -4.10
N THR A 166 -21.73 13.68 -4.23
CA THR A 166 -23.16 13.32 -4.23
C THR A 166 -23.57 12.71 -5.56
N VAL A 167 -23.08 13.25 -6.69
CA VAL A 167 -23.36 12.73 -8.04
C VAL A 167 -22.83 11.30 -8.21
N LEU A 168 -21.65 11.00 -7.66
CA LEU A 168 -21.07 9.65 -7.70
C LEU A 168 -21.82 8.64 -6.82
N GLN A 169 -22.55 9.10 -5.81
CA GLN A 169 -23.22 8.23 -4.84
C GLN A 169 -24.47 7.58 -5.46
N LYS A 170 -24.39 6.29 -5.75
CA LYS A 170 -25.57 5.51 -6.18
C LYS A 170 -26.49 5.22 -4.97
N PRO A 171 -27.81 5.51 -5.04
CA PRO A 171 -28.74 5.26 -3.95
C PRO A 171 -28.81 3.78 -3.54
N GLY A 172 -28.92 3.52 -2.23
CA GLY A 172 -29.15 2.16 -1.69
C GLY A 172 -27.92 1.23 -1.68
N ASN A 173 -26.73 1.76 -1.93
CA ASN A 173 -25.58 0.93 -2.22
C ASN A 173 -24.56 0.83 -1.07
N TYR A 174 -24.44 -0.32 -0.41
CA TYR A 174 -23.46 -0.57 0.65
C TYR A 174 -22.09 -1.04 0.13
N TYR A 175 -21.80 -0.89 -1.16
CA TYR A 175 -20.52 -1.34 -1.75
C TYR A 175 -19.29 -0.70 -1.10
N TRP A 176 -19.41 0.47 -0.45
CA TRP A 176 -18.28 1.09 0.26
C TRP A 176 -17.68 0.19 1.35
N ALA A 177 -18.52 -0.55 2.08
CA ALA A 177 -18.07 -1.42 3.17
C ALA A 177 -17.38 -2.68 2.63
N ILE A 178 -17.97 -3.27 1.58
CA ILE A 178 -17.38 -4.42 0.88
C ILE A 178 -16.06 -4.02 0.23
N ALA A 179 -16.00 -2.85 -0.42
CA ALA A 179 -14.79 -2.30 -1.01
C ALA A 179 -13.70 -2.10 0.05
N ALA A 180 -14.03 -1.57 1.23
CA ALA A 180 -13.08 -1.44 2.34
C ALA A 180 -12.52 -2.81 2.78
N VAL A 181 -13.37 -3.82 2.94
CA VAL A 181 -12.95 -5.18 3.32
C VAL A 181 -12.06 -5.79 2.24
N LEU A 182 -12.44 -5.67 0.96
CA LEU A 182 -11.65 -6.19 -0.16
C LEU A 182 -10.31 -5.49 -0.28
N TYR A 183 -10.28 -4.15 -0.14
CA TYR A 183 -9.06 -3.37 -0.16
C TYR A 183 -8.08 -3.81 0.93
N VAL A 184 -8.59 -3.99 2.15
CA VAL A 184 -7.78 -4.49 3.27
C VAL A 184 -7.36 -5.93 3.03
N ALA A 185 -8.24 -6.83 2.58
CA ALA A 185 -7.90 -8.23 2.34
C ALA A 185 -6.78 -8.36 1.29
N TYR A 186 -6.88 -7.62 0.19
CA TYR A 186 -5.86 -7.55 -0.86
C TYR A 186 -4.51 -7.06 -0.31
N ASN A 187 -4.47 -5.88 0.31
CA ASN A 187 -3.24 -5.29 0.82
C ASN A 187 -2.64 -6.08 1.99
N PHE A 188 -3.50 -6.61 2.87
CA PHE A 188 -3.07 -7.33 4.05
C PHE A 188 -2.52 -8.72 3.70
N THR A 189 -2.94 -9.32 2.58
CA THR A 189 -2.36 -10.57 2.07
C THR A 189 -0.87 -10.39 1.74
N LEU A 190 -0.48 -9.25 1.15
CA LEU A 190 0.94 -8.91 0.94
C LEU A 190 1.62 -8.53 2.25
N ALA A 191 0.96 -7.72 3.07
CA ALA A 191 1.52 -7.26 4.34
C ALA A 191 1.85 -8.42 5.28
N MET A 192 1.00 -9.46 5.35
CA MET A 192 1.23 -10.59 6.26
C MET A 192 2.52 -11.34 5.95
N VAL A 193 2.90 -11.46 4.67
CA VAL A 193 4.15 -12.13 4.26
C VAL A 193 5.36 -11.46 4.91
N VAL A 194 5.37 -10.13 4.94
CA VAL A 194 6.44 -9.33 5.54
C VAL A 194 6.33 -9.27 7.06
N LEU A 195 5.12 -9.09 7.58
CA LEU A 195 4.87 -8.88 9.01
C LEU A 195 5.20 -10.10 9.87
N VAL A 196 5.02 -11.32 9.33
CA VAL A 196 5.34 -12.55 10.06
C VAL A 196 6.84 -12.69 10.32
N GLU A 197 7.69 -12.23 9.39
CA GLU A 197 9.15 -12.28 9.53
C GLU A 197 9.65 -11.44 10.71
N TYR A 198 8.90 -10.40 11.11
CA TYR A 198 9.23 -9.57 12.26
C TYR A 198 9.13 -10.31 13.61
N GLN A 199 8.45 -11.46 13.66
CA GLN A 199 8.38 -12.27 14.87
C GLN A 199 9.76 -12.69 15.37
N ALA A 200 10.70 -13.01 14.48
CA ALA A 200 12.04 -13.47 14.84
C ALA A 200 12.94 -12.37 15.42
N ILE A 201 12.61 -11.09 15.17
CA ILE A 201 13.49 -9.95 15.45
C ILE A 201 12.84 -8.91 16.38
N THR A 202 11.65 -9.20 16.91
CA THR A 202 10.94 -8.33 17.86
C THR A 202 10.40 -9.12 19.03
N THR A 203 10.19 -8.45 20.16
CA THR A 203 9.39 -9.01 21.25
C THR A 203 7.90 -8.85 20.95
N LYS A 204 7.04 -9.68 21.57
CA LYS A 204 5.57 -9.56 21.42
C LYS A 204 5.05 -8.14 21.66
N ARG A 205 5.57 -7.43 22.66
CA ARG A 205 5.16 -6.05 22.98
C ARG A 205 5.57 -5.08 21.88
N GLN A 206 6.82 -5.16 21.41
CA GLN A 206 7.32 -4.32 20.32
C GLN A 206 6.62 -4.63 18.99
N GLY A 207 6.41 -5.91 18.70
CA GLY A 207 5.71 -6.39 17.50
C GLY A 207 4.26 -5.89 17.46
N VAL A 208 3.48 -6.11 18.51
CA VAL A 208 2.08 -5.65 18.52
C VAL A 208 2.00 -4.12 18.53
N GLY A 209 2.85 -3.43 19.30
CA GLY A 209 2.88 -1.96 19.32
C GLY A 209 3.25 -1.35 17.96
N GLY A 210 4.24 -1.93 17.27
CA GLY A 210 4.63 -1.51 15.93
C GLY A 210 3.59 -1.82 14.86
N ALA A 211 2.83 -2.91 14.99
CA ALA A 211 1.69 -3.23 14.13
C ALA A 211 0.58 -2.20 14.27
N VAL A 212 0.21 -1.86 15.50
CA VAL A 212 -0.84 -0.86 15.78
C VAL A 212 -0.44 0.51 15.25
N LEU A 213 0.79 0.96 15.55
CA LEU A 213 1.27 2.26 15.07
C LEU A 213 1.41 2.30 13.54
N GLY A 214 1.93 1.23 12.93
CA GLY A 214 2.02 1.11 11.48
C GLY A 214 0.64 1.11 10.79
N GLY A 215 -0.33 0.38 11.36
CA GLY A 215 -1.71 0.37 10.86
C GLY A 215 -2.39 1.73 10.99
N ALA A 216 -2.15 2.44 12.10
CA ALA A 216 -2.69 3.79 12.31
C ALA A 216 -2.10 4.81 11.31
N LEU A 217 -0.79 4.76 11.07
CA LEU A 217 -0.15 5.61 10.07
C LEU A 217 -0.63 5.28 8.64
N LEU A 218 -0.77 4.00 8.30
CA LEU A 218 -1.35 3.56 7.03
C LEU A 218 -2.78 4.08 6.84
N GLY A 219 -3.62 3.93 7.87
CA GLY A 219 -4.98 4.46 7.87
C GLY A 219 -5.03 5.97 7.70
N GLY A 220 -4.16 6.71 8.40
CA GLY A 220 -4.03 8.16 8.25
C GLY A 220 -3.63 8.57 6.84
N LEU A 221 -2.64 7.89 6.24
CA LEU A 221 -2.23 8.13 4.86
C LEU A 221 -3.35 7.83 3.86
N LEU A 222 -4.14 6.78 4.08
CA LEU A 222 -5.27 6.43 3.22
C LEU A 222 -6.35 7.52 3.25
N ILE A 223 -6.69 7.99 4.46
CA ILE A 223 -7.62 9.09 4.69
C ILE A 223 -7.14 10.35 3.97
N LEU A 224 -5.87 10.71 4.13
CA LEU A 224 -5.27 11.88 3.46
C LEU A 224 -5.35 11.76 1.93
N ASN A 225 -4.98 10.60 1.37
CA ASN A 225 -5.07 10.36 -0.08
C ASN A 225 -6.51 10.48 -0.58
N PHE A 226 -7.48 9.95 0.16
CA PHE A 226 -8.88 10.07 -0.21
C PHE A 226 -9.31 11.53 -0.31
N TRP A 227 -8.97 12.37 0.67
CA TRP A 227 -9.29 13.81 0.63
C TRP A 227 -8.60 14.52 -0.52
N ALA A 228 -7.30 14.26 -0.72
CA ALA A 228 -6.52 14.85 -1.81
C ALA A 228 -7.15 14.56 -3.19
N LEU A 229 -7.59 13.32 -3.41
CA LEU A 229 -8.21 12.89 -4.66
C LEU A 229 -9.65 13.39 -4.78
N ALA A 230 -10.44 13.35 -3.69
CA ALA A 230 -11.82 13.81 -3.68
C ALA A 230 -11.95 15.29 -4.03
N ASN A 231 -11.02 16.13 -3.55
CA ASN A 231 -10.97 17.56 -3.86
C ASN A 231 -10.70 17.87 -5.35
N ASN A 232 -10.19 16.91 -6.11
CA ASN A 232 -9.80 17.07 -7.51
C ASN A 232 -10.66 16.24 -8.48
N ILE A 233 -11.84 15.81 -8.03
CA ILE A 233 -12.88 15.24 -8.90
C ILE A 233 -13.52 16.36 -9.75
N PRO A 234 -13.86 16.11 -11.02
CA PRO A 234 -13.76 14.83 -11.75
C PRO A 234 -12.43 14.59 -12.48
N GLN A 235 -11.52 15.55 -12.47
CA GLN A 235 -10.32 15.54 -13.31
C GLN A 235 -9.41 14.35 -13.01
N VAL A 236 -9.30 13.92 -11.74
CA VAL A 236 -8.46 12.78 -11.33
C VAL A 236 -8.83 11.45 -12.00
N PHE A 237 -10.06 11.29 -12.49
CA PHE A 237 -10.48 10.06 -13.19
C PHE A 237 -9.88 9.91 -14.59
N ALA A 238 -9.36 10.99 -15.19
CA ALA A 238 -8.80 10.97 -16.54
C ALA A 238 -7.32 10.56 -16.59
N TYR A 239 -6.66 10.40 -15.43
CA TYR A 239 -5.21 10.18 -15.36
C TYR A 239 -4.87 8.79 -14.84
N GLU A 240 -3.82 8.19 -15.40
CA GLU A 240 -3.25 6.92 -14.94
C GLU A 240 -2.49 7.07 -13.62
N ILE A 241 -1.90 8.24 -13.37
CA ILE A 241 -1.25 8.59 -12.09
C ILE A 241 -1.94 9.83 -11.49
N PRO A 242 -3.13 9.68 -10.88
CA PRO A 242 -3.92 10.77 -10.32
C PRO A 242 -3.15 11.68 -9.35
N MET A 243 -2.32 11.07 -8.49
CA MET A 243 -1.52 11.82 -7.52
C MET A 243 -0.45 12.69 -8.20
N LEU A 244 0.06 12.27 -9.36
CA LEU A 244 0.98 13.08 -10.16
C LEU A 244 0.25 14.25 -10.82
N PHE A 245 -0.96 14.04 -11.36
CA PHE A 245 -1.80 15.15 -11.85
C PHE A 245 -2.04 16.19 -10.75
N THR A 246 -2.42 15.73 -9.56
CA THR A 246 -2.62 16.65 -8.43
C THR A 246 -1.31 17.36 -8.05
N ALA A 247 -0.16 16.68 -8.13
CA ALA A 247 1.16 17.29 -7.93
C ALA A 247 1.58 18.24 -9.06
N GLY A 248 1.13 18.04 -10.31
CA GLY A 248 1.43 18.91 -11.44
C GLY A 248 0.75 20.29 -11.36
N ARG A 249 -0.30 20.42 -10.53
CA ARG A 249 -0.88 21.74 -10.21
C ARG A 249 0.00 22.57 -9.27
N ILE A 250 1.06 21.97 -8.71
CA ILE A 250 2.00 22.59 -7.77
C ILE A 250 3.11 23.37 -8.48
N SER A 251 3.60 22.87 -9.62
CA SER A 251 4.57 23.59 -10.46
C SER A 251 4.35 23.30 -11.95
N LEU A 252 4.48 24.33 -12.78
CA LEU A 252 4.37 24.27 -14.25
C LEU A 252 5.43 23.37 -14.92
N GLU A 253 6.39 22.83 -14.16
CA GLU A 253 7.54 22.08 -14.68
C GLU A 253 7.41 20.56 -14.58
N ILE A 254 6.39 20.03 -13.88
CA ILE A 254 6.11 18.58 -13.86
C ILE A 254 5.32 18.24 -15.15
N LYS A 255 6.06 17.90 -16.22
CA LYS A 255 5.45 17.48 -17.49
C LYS A 255 4.80 16.09 -17.37
N TYR A 256 3.60 16.01 -17.95
CA TYR A 256 2.75 14.83 -18.11
C TYR A 256 3.44 13.66 -18.81
#